data_AF-A0AA51QU15-F1
#
_entry.id   AF-A0AA51QU15-F1
#
_cell.length_a   1.000
_cell.length_b   1.000
_cell.length_c   1.000
_cell.angle_alpha   90.00
_cell.angle_beta   90.00
_cell.angle_gamma   90.00
#
_symmetry.space_group_name_H-M   'P 1'
#
loop_
_entity.id
_entity.type
_entity.pdbx_description
1 polymer ?
#
loop_
_entity_poly.entity_id
_entity_poly.type
_entity_poly.pdbx_seq_one_letter_code
_entity_poly.pdbx_strand_id
1 'polypeptide(L)'
;MTEPAGAITVIPVRRQPGRIFLCRLEYGEPDVCVSDILYSTAGGRWGRSAGSYTKIRLAPDEVRAMLADAGFGIEFFENRNGIVVFIAKKP
;
A
#
# COMPACT_ATOMS: atom_id res chain seq x y z
N MET A 1 7.33 -11.71 1.79
CA MET A 1 6.08 -12.48 1.77
C MET A 1 5.06 -11.61 1.08
N THR A 2 4.61 -12.01 -0.10
CA THR A 2 3.82 -11.18 -1.02
C THR A 2 2.41 -11.74 -1.01
N GLU A 3 1.40 -10.93 -0.64
CA GLU A 3 0.00 -11.38 -0.59
C GLU A 3 -0.44 -11.92 -1.97
N PRO A 4 -1.14 -13.07 -2.04
CA PRO A 4 -1.53 -13.66 -3.32
C PRO A 4 -2.59 -12.81 -4.02
N ALA A 5 -2.65 -12.92 -5.35
CA ALA A 5 -3.76 -12.35 -6.11
C ALA A 5 -5.11 -12.86 -5.60
N GLY A 6 -6.10 -11.97 -5.52
CA GLY A 6 -7.41 -12.22 -4.93
C GLY A 6 -7.46 -12.09 -3.40
N ALA A 7 -6.32 -11.92 -2.71
CA ALA A 7 -6.34 -11.64 -1.28
C ALA A 7 -6.97 -10.28 -0.98
N ILE A 8 -7.68 -10.21 0.16
CA ILE A 8 -8.29 -8.97 0.65
C ILE A 8 -7.86 -8.74 2.09
N THR A 9 -7.33 -7.56 2.36
CA THR A 9 -6.97 -7.11 3.71
C THR A 9 -7.78 -5.88 4.06
N VAL A 10 -8.39 -5.86 5.26
CA VAL A 10 -9.10 -4.69 5.78
C VAL A 10 -8.40 -4.21 7.04
N ILE A 11 -7.91 -2.98 7.00
CA ILE A 11 -7.09 -2.36 8.03
C ILE A 11 -7.93 -1.28 8.72
N PRO A 12 -8.23 -1.42 10.02
CA PRO A 12 -8.81 -0.33 10.79
C PRO A 12 -7.74 0.74 11.03
N VAL A 13 -7.78 1.82 10.23
CA VAL A 13 -6.77 2.88 10.28
C VAL A 13 -6.96 3.73 11.54
N ARG A 14 -8.20 4.12 11.82
CA ARG A 14 -8.52 4.96 12.98
C ARG A 14 -9.98 4.81 13.38
N ARG A 15 -10.23 4.83 14.68
CA ARG A 15 -11.58 4.89 15.25
C ARG A 15 -11.67 6.01 16.27
N GLN A 16 -12.75 6.76 16.22
CA GLN A 16 -13.08 7.78 17.21
C GLN A 16 -14.61 7.91 17.33
N PRO A 17 -15.13 8.59 18.36
CA PRO A 17 -16.55 8.86 18.46
C PRO A 17 -17.09 9.46 17.17
N GLY A 18 -18.08 8.78 16.60
CA GLY A 18 -18.75 9.18 15.38
C GLY A 18 -17.96 9.15 14.07
N ARG A 19 -16.73 8.60 14.04
CA ARG A 19 -15.99 8.34 12.78
C ARG A 19 -15.17 7.04 12.84
N ILE A 20 -15.20 6.27 11.74
CA ILE A 20 -14.40 5.06 11.56
C ILE A 20 -13.74 5.13 10.19
N PHE A 21 -12.41 5.05 10.16
CA PHE A 21 -11.60 5.01 8.95
C PHE A 21 -11.09 3.58 8.74
N LEU A 22 -11.40 3.02 7.59
CA LEU A 22 -10.92 1.72 7.14
C LEU A 22 -10.12 1.90 5.84
N CYS A 23 -9.07 1.10 5.66
CA CYS A 23 -8.42 0.92 4.38
C CYS A 23 -8.64 -0.53 3.95
N ARG A 24 -9.13 -0.74 2.74
CA ARG A 24 -9.30 -2.06 2.15
C ARG A 24 -8.32 -2.21 0.99
N LEU A 25 -7.55 -3.29 1.01
CA LEU A 25 -6.58 -3.65 -0.02
C LEU A 25 -7.08 -4.90 -0.74
N GLU A 26 -7.25 -4.81 -2.06
CA GLU A 26 -7.52 -5.96 -2.93
C GLU A 26 -6.30 -6.22 -3.78
N TYR A 27 -5.61 -7.33 -3.51
CA TYR A 27 -4.38 -7.66 -4.19
C TYR A 27 -4.69 -8.29 -5.55
N GLY A 28 -4.22 -7.66 -6.63
CA GLY A 28 -4.16 -8.23 -7.97
C GLY A 28 -2.71 -8.54 -8.37
N GLU A 29 -2.52 -8.90 -9.63
CA GLU A 29 -1.21 -8.98 -10.28
C GLU A 29 -1.31 -8.17 -11.58
N PRO A 30 -0.58 -7.05 -11.73
CA PRO A 30 0.55 -6.56 -10.94
C PRO A 30 0.22 -5.47 -9.91
N ASP A 31 -1.06 -5.20 -9.63
CA ASP A 31 -1.48 -4.04 -8.84
C ASP A 31 -2.26 -4.39 -7.56
N VAL A 32 -2.52 -3.39 -6.73
CA VAL A 32 -3.41 -3.46 -5.57
C VAL A 32 -4.41 -2.32 -5.66
N CYS A 33 -5.70 -2.64 -5.61
CA CYS A 33 -6.75 -1.64 -5.48
C CYS A 33 -6.87 -1.25 -4.00
N VAL A 34 -6.69 0.03 -3.71
CA VAL A 34 -6.79 0.60 -2.38
C VAL A 34 -8.10 1.38 -2.27
N SER A 35 -8.96 0.99 -1.34
CA SER A 35 -10.20 1.70 -1.03
C SER A 35 -10.13 2.27 0.38
N ASP A 36 -10.10 3.59 0.49
CA ASP A 36 -10.23 4.29 1.77
C ASP A 36 -11.71 4.54 2.05
N ILE A 37 -12.20 4.03 3.19
CA ILE A 37 -13.61 4.06 3.56
C ILE A 37 -13.76 4.84 4.87
N LEU A 38 -14.56 5.89 4.84
CA LEU A 38 -14.95 6.67 6.00
C LEU A 38 -16.42 6.43 6.33
N TYR A 39 -16.67 5.89 7.52
CA TYR A 39 -17.98 5.99 8.16
C TYR A 39 -17.99 7.19 9.09
N SER A 40 -19.00 8.04 8.98
CA SER A 40 -19.18 9.19 9.88
C SER A 40 -20.63 9.33 10.29
N THR A 41 -20.91 9.87 11.48
CA THR A 41 -22.28 10.17 11.91
C THR A 41 -22.45 11.66 12.19
N ALA A 42 -23.57 12.19 11.74
CA ALA A 42 -24.08 13.51 12.05
C ALA A 42 -25.54 13.35 12.51
N GLY A 43 -25.86 13.82 13.71
CA GLY A 43 -27.21 13.68 14.27
C GLY A 43 -27.66 12.24 14.52
N GLY A 44 -26.72 11.33 14.85
CA GLY A 44 -27.03 9.92 15.15
C GLY A 44 -27.19 9.01 13.94
N ARG A 45 -27.18 9.56 12.70
CA ARG A 45 -27.25 8.78 11.46
C ARG A 45 -25.86 8.54 10.89
N TRP A 46 -25.49 7.27 10.69
CA TRP A 46 -24.25 6.90 10.00
C TRP A 46 -24.39 7.10 8.49
N GLY A 47 -23.39 7.76 7.91
CA GLY A 47 -23.12 7.84 6.48
C GLY A 47 -21.80 7.17 6.14
N ARG A 48 -21.61 6.89 4.85
CA ARG A 48 -20.40 6.29 4.30
C ARG A 48 -19.92 7.09 3.09
N SER A 49 -18.64 7.43 3.07
CA SER A 49 -17.93 7.87 1.87
C SER A 49 -16.74 6.95 1.61
N ALA A 50 -16.36 6.81 0.35
CA ALA A 50 -15.17 6.04 -0.02
C ALA A 50 -14.53 6.61 -1.28
N GLY A 51 -13.21 6.51 -1.35
CA GLY A 51 -12.42 6.74 -2.55
C GLY A 51 -11.58 5.51 -2.85
N SER A 52 -11.39 5.18 -4.13
CA SER A 52 -10.53 4.07 -4.54
C SER A 52 -9.50 4.51 -5.55
N TYR A 53 -8.32 3.92 -5.48
CA TYR A 53 -7.21 4.18 -6.38
C TYR A 53 -6.29 2.95 -6.46
N THR A 54 -5.54 2.83 -7.55
CA THR A 54 -4.69 1.68 -7.81
C THR A 54 -3.24 1.99 -7.48
N LYS A 55 -2.53 1.07 -6.83
CA LYS A 55 -1.07 1.11 -6.67
C LYS A 55 -0.43 -0.07 -7.39
N ILE A 56 0.68 0.18 -8.10
CA ILE A 56 1.50 -0.89 -8.69
C ILE A 56 2.25 -1.60 -7.56
N ARG A 57 2.39 -2.93 -7.69
CA ARG A 57 3.22 -3.75 -6.82
C ARG A 57 4.55 -3.96 -7.52
N LEU A 58 5.63 -3.58 -6.86
CA LEU A 58 6.98 -3.78 -7.37
C LEU A 58 7.68 -4.81 -6.50
N ALA A 59 8.14 -5.90 -7.11
CA ALA A 59 9.03 -6.83 -6.46
C ALA A 59 10.38 -6.15 -6.21
N PRO A 60 11.07 -6.45 -5.10
CA PRO A 60 12.39 -5.91 -4.84
C PRO A 60 13.38 -6.10 -5.99
N ASP A 61 13.32 -7.24 -6.67
CA ASP A 61 14.21 -7.54 -7.79
C ASP A 61 13.91 -6.71 -9.05
N GLU A 62 12.64 -6.35 -9.28
CA GLU A 62 12.27 -5.40 -10.33
C GLU A 62 12.86 -4.02 -10.04
N VAL A 63 12.77 -3.55 -8.79
CA VAL A 63 13.37 -2.27 -8.38
C VAL A 63 14.89 -2.30 -8.53
N ARG A 64 15.55 -3.43 -8.21
CA ARG A 64 17.00 -3.60 -8.43
C ARG A 64 17.37 -3.47 -9.90
N ALA A 65 16.65 -4.14 -10.78
CA ALA A 65 16.87 -4.06 -12.22
C ALA A 65 16.67 -2.63 -12.73
N MET A 66 15.59 -1.96 -12.33
CA MET A 66 15.32 -0.57 -12.71
C MET A 66 16.43 0.39 -12.26
N LEU A 67 16.95 0.21 -11.04
CA LEU A 67 18.08 1.02 -10.53
C LEU A 67 19.36 0.77 -11.34
N ALA A 68 19.68 -0.49 -11.64
CA ALA A 68 20.85 -0.86 -12.43
C ALA A 68 20.77 -0.31 -13.87
N ASP A 69 19.61 -0.45 -14.53
CA ASP A 69 19.35 0.07 -15.88
C ASP A 69 19.46 1.60 -15.93
N ALA A 70 19.09 2.28 -14.85
CA ALA A 70 19.26 3.73 -14.71
C ALA A 70 20.71 4.17 -14.38
N GLY A 71 21.64 3.22 -14.21
CA GLY A 71 23.05 3.43 -13.92
C GLY A 71 23.38 3.67 -12.44
N PHE A 72 22.48 3.30 -11.52
CA PHE A 72 22.73 3.39 -10.09
C PHE A 72 23.36 2.10 -9.55
N GLY A 73 24.31 2.23 -8.63
CA GLY A 73 24.76 1.16 -7.76
C GLY A 73 23.97 1.15 -6.45
N ILE A 74 23.60 -0.03 -5.94
CA ILE A 74 22.90 -0.17 -4.66
C ILE A 74 23.95 -0.20 -3.54
N GLU A 75 23.89 0.78 -2.64
CA GLU A 75 24.76 0.86 -1.45
C GLU A 75 24.14 0.16 -0.24
N PHE A 76 22.81 0.13 -0.16
CA PHE A 76 22.07 -0.49 0.93
C PHE A 76 20.76 -1.10 0.46
N PHE A 77 20.42 -2.26 1.03
CA PHE A 77 19.13 -2.89 0.90
C PHE A 77 18.72 -3.53 2.22
N GLU A 78 17.48 -3.28 2.63
CA GLU A 78 16.86 -3.94 3.77
C GLU A 78 15.43 -4.35 3.43
N ASN A 79 15.03 -5.55 3.87
CA ASN A 79 13.64 -5.96 3.91
C ASN A 79 13.29 -6.37 5.34
N ARG A 80 12.49 -5.56 6.02
CA ARG A 80 12.13 -5.75 7.41
C ARG A 80 10.64 -5.55 7.61
N ASN A 81 9.95 -6.59 8.09
CA ASN A 81 8.51 -6.57 8.38
C ASN A 81 7.64 -6.06 7.21
N GLY A 82 8.00 -6.42 5.98
CA GLY A 82 7.28 -5.99 4.77
C GLY A 82 7.64 -4.58 4.27
N ILE A 83 8.54 -3.87 4.96
CA ILE A 83 9.13 -2.62 4.48
C ILE A 83 10.42 -2.96 3.73
N VAL A 84 10.46 -2.55 2.46
CA VAL A 84 11.63 -2.70 1.60
C VAL A 84 12.28 -1.33 1.41
N VAL A 85 13.56 -1.23 1.73
CA VAL A 85 14.34 0.01 1.63
C VAL A 85 15.53 -0.23 0.70
N PHE A 86 15.73 0.70 -0.24
CA PHE A 86 16.92 0.78 -1.08
C PHE A 86 17.60 2.14 -0.86
N ILE A 87 18.92 2.16 -0.74
CA ILE A 87 19.74 3.35 -0.94
C ILE A 87 20.64 3.05 -2.13
N ALA A 88 20.54 3.88 -3.17
CA ALA A 88 21.29 3.71 -4.40
C ALA A 88 21.90 5.03 -4.83
N LYS A 89 23.09 4.97 -5.41
CA LYS A 89 23.88 6.12 -5.81
C LYS A 89 24.31 5.97 -7.26
N LYS A 90 24.20 7.06 -8.02
CA LYS A 90 24.76 7.15 -9.36
C LYS A 90 26.22 7.64 -9.24
N PRO A 91 27.18 7.05 -9.97
CA PRO A 91 28.56 7.49 -9.99
C PRO A 91 28.72 8.98 -10.32
#